data_AF-J9DZD4-F1
#
_entry.id   AF-J9DZD4-F1
#
_cell.length_a   1.000
_cell.length_b   1.000
_cell.length_c   1.000
_cell.angle_alpha   90.00
_cell.angle_beta   90.00
_cell.angle_gamma   90.00
#
_symmetry.space_group_name_H-M   'P 1'
#
loop_
_entity.id
_entity.type
_entity.pdbx_description
1 polymer ?
#
loop_
_entity_poly.entity_id
_entity_poly.type
_entity_poly.pdbx_seq_one_letter_code
_entity_poly.pdbx_strand_id
1 'polypeptide(L)' 'YLVLEYILATDLKLHFDIIMQFNEKAPDMDLGNESHRVIISQMLIKFADINSPSKPYPLHRQWTDRICEEFYGQVCI' A
#
# COMPACT_ATOMS: atom_id res chain seq x y z
N TYR A 1 -15.16 -5.83 11.10
CA TYR A 1 -14.83 -4.55 10.46
C TYR A 1 -13.38 -4.47 9.92
N LEU A 2 -12.44 -5.33 10.34
CA LEU A 2 -11.03 -5.32 9.89
C LEU A 2 -10.83 -5.40 8.36
N VAL A 3 -11.60 -6.25 7.65
CA VAL A 3 -11.45 -6.40 6.18
C VAL A 3 -11.77 -5.09 5.45
N LEU A 4 -12.84 -4.39 5.86
CA LEU A 4 -13.21 -3.10 5.26
C LEU A 4 -12.12 -2.06 5.48
N GLU A 5 -11.56 -2.01 6.68
CA GLU A 5 -10.49 -1.10 7.03
C GLU A 5 -9.23 -1.34 6.19
N TYR A 6 -8.86 -2.59 5.93
CA TYR A 6 -7.71 -2.92 5.09
C TYR A 6 -7.94 -2.57 3.62
N ILE A 7 -9.16 -2.77 3.10
CA ILE A 7 -9.51 -2.35 1.73
C ILE A 7 -9.45 -0.82 1.63
N LEU A 8 -9.94 -0.08 2.61
CA LEU A 8 -9.84 1.39 2.61
C LEU A 8 -8.39 1.86 2.68
N ALA A 9 -7.53 1.16 3.40
CA ALA A 9 -6.11 1.49 3.51
C ALA A 9 -5.34 1.36 2.18
N THR A 10 -5.83 0.63 1.17
CA THR A 10 -5.16 0.54 -0.14
C THR A 10 -5.36 1.78 -1.01
N ASP A 11 -6.27 2.70 -0.67
CA ASP A 11 -6.40 3.98 -1.38
C ASP A 11 -5.07 4.76 -1.32
N LEU A 12 -4.54 5.11 -2.49
CA LEU A 12 -3.29 5.87 -2.61
C LEU A 12 -3.44 7.32 -2.15
N LYS A 13 -4.65 7.88 -2.07
CA LYS A 13 -4.89 9.20 -1.46
C LYS A 13 -4.49 9.24 0.01
N LEU A 14 -4.64 8.11 0.73
CA LEU A 14 -4.30 7.98 2.15
C LEU A 14 -2.83 7.56 2.38
N HIS A 15 -2.05 7.36 1.30
CA HIS A 15 -0.72 6.73 1.39
C HIS A 15 0.23 7.45 2.35
N PHE A 16 0.36 8.77 2.22
CA PHE A 16 1.28 9.55 3.05
C PHE A 16 0.82 9.68 4.50
N ASP A 17 -0.49 9.80 4.74
CA ASP A 17 -1.04 9.87 6.10
C ASP A 17 -0.77 8.59 6.88
N ILE A 18 -0.94 7.43 6.23
CA ILE A 18 -0.66 6.12 6.84
C ILE A 18 0.84 5.95 7.11
N ILE A 19 1.71 6.36 6.18
CA ILE A 19 3.18 6.32 6.39
C ILE A 19 3.59 7.23 7.56
N MET A 20 3.01 8.42 7.66
CA MET A 20 3.29 9.34 8.76
C MET A 20 2.90 8.71 10.10
N GLN A 21 1.68 8.17 10.22
CA GLN A 21 1.22 7.48 11.42
C GLN A 21 2.11 6.27 11.78
N PHE A 22 2.51 5.48 10.79
CA PHE A 22 3.44 4.37 11.02
C PHE A 22 4.80 4.86 11.53
N ASN A 23 5.37 5.89 10.92
CA ASN A 23 6.68 6.43 11.32
C ASN A 23 6.65 7.08 12.71
N GLU A 24 5.58 7.79 13.04
CA GLU A 24 5.36 8.33 14.39
C GLU A 24 5.30 7.22 15.43
N LYS A 25 4.71 6.07 15.08
CA LYS A 25 4.54 4.95 16.00
C LYS A 25 5.66 3.91 15.99
N ALA A 26 6.51 3.92 14.97
CA ALA A 26 7.59 2.95 14.79
C ALA A 26 8.56 2.84 16.00
N PRO A 27 8.96 3.93 16.69
CA PRO A 27 9.92 3.86 17.78
C PRO A 27 9.44 3.06 19.01
N ASP A 28 8.14 3.07 19.27
CA ASP A 28 7.50 2.44 20.44
C ASP A 28 6.38 1.47 20.02
N MET A 29 6.56 0.85 18.85
CA MET A 29 5.64 -0.14 18.30
C MET A 29 5.57 -1.38 19.20
N ASP A 30 4.36 -1.81 19.54
CA ASP A 30 4.11 -2.96 20.41
C ASP A 30 3.11 -3.92 19.75
N LEU A 31 3.54 -5.15 19.49
CA LEU A 31 2.71 -6.19 18.88
C LEU A 31 1.64 -6.74 19.83
N GLY A 32 1.77 -6.53 21.15
CA GLY A 32 0.73 -6.83 22.14
C GLY A 32 -0.49 -5.92 21.99
N ASN A 33 -0.28 -4.68 21.53
CA ASN A 33 -1.32 -3.69 21.33
C ASN A 33 -2.05 -3.89 19.98
N GLU A 34 -3.37 -4.00 20.02
CA GLU A 34 -4.20 -4.20 18.83
C GLU A 34 -4.15 -3.04 17.84
N SER A 35 -4.16 -1.79 18.31
CA SER A 35 -4.14 -0.63 17.40
C SER A 35 -2.81 -0.53 16.65
N HIS A 36 -1.71 -0.89 17.30
CA HIS A 36 -0.39 -0.94 16.67
C HIS A 36 -0.34 -2.04 15.59
N ARG A 37 -0.91 -3.22 15.88
CA ARG A 37 -1.04 -4.29 14.88
C ARG A 37 -1.88 -3.86 13.67
N VAL A 38 -2.91 -3.04 13.87
CA VAL A 38 -3.70 -2.48 12.77
C VAL A 38 -2.84 -1.58 11.88
N ILE A 39 -2.08 -0.66 12.45
CA ILE A 39 -1.16 0.23 11.70
C ILE A 39 -0.14 -0.59 10.89
N ILE A 40 0.45 -1.62 11.50
CA ILE A 40 1.36 -2.56 10.81
C ILE A 40 0.64 -3.29 9.67
N SER A 41 -0.57 -3.78 9.91
CA SER A 41 -1.35 -4.52 8.91
C SER A 41 -1.71 -3.64 7.71
N GLN A 42 -2.07 -2.37 7.95
CA GLN A 42 -2.29 -1.38 6.90
C GLN A 42 -1.01 -1.15 6.07
N MET A 43 0.16 -1.07 6.70
CA MET A 43 1.42 -0.99 5.94
C MET A 43 1.72 -2.25 5.13
N LEU A 44 1.46 -3.44 5.69
CA LEU A 44 1.69 -4.71 5.00
C LEU A 44 0.79 -4.87 3.77
N ILE A 45 -0.52 -4.56 3.89
CA ILE A 45 -1.44 -4.66 2.76
C ILE A 45 -1.09 -3.64 1.67
N LYS A 46 -0.71 -2.41 2.04
CA LYS A 46 -0.24 -1.40 1.09
C LYS A 46 1.02 -1.85 0.37
N PHE A 47 2.00 -2.37 1.11
CA PHE A 47 3.20 -2.91 0.49
C PHE A 47 2.87 -4.04 -0.49
N ALA A 48 1.96 -4.95 -0.12
CA ALA A 48 1.53 -6.03 -1.01
C ALA A 48 0.92 -5.51 -2.32
N ASP A 49 0.13 -4.43 -2.25
CA ASP A 49 -0.57 -3.80 -3.38
C ASP A 49 0.39 -3.15 -4.39
N ILE A 50 1.41 -2.43 -3.92
CA ILE A 50 2.34 -1.66 -4.78
C ILE A 50 3.78 -2.23 -4.84
N ASN A 51 3.99 -3.52 -4.58
CA ASN A 51 5.33 -4.14 -4.56
C ASN A 51 5.98 -4.40 -5.93
N SER A 52 5.35 -4.00 -7.05
CA SER A 52 5.88 -4.22 -8.40
C SER A 52 7.36 -3.77 -8.56
N PRO A 53 7.78 -2.59 -8.06
CA PRO A 53 9.18 -2.15 -8.15
C PRO A 53 10.18 -3.02 -7.36
N SER A 54 9.71 -3.82 -6.39
CA SER A 54 10.56 -4.74 -5.62
C SER A 54 10.82 -6.07 -6.34
N LYS A 55 10.23 -6.29 -7.52
CA LYS A 55 10.40 -7.52 -8.31
C LYS A 55 11.60 -7.43 -9.26
N PRO A 56 12.13 -8.56 -9.75
CA PRO A 56 13.14 -8.53 -10.81
C PRO A 56 12.69 -7.71 -12.01
N TYR A 57 13.64 -7.00 -12.63
CA TYR A 57 13.35 -6.03 -13.70
C TYR A 57 12.41 -6.55 -14.81
N PRO A 58 12.57 -7.78 -15.35
CA PRO A 58 11.66 -8.27 -16.39
C PRO A 58 10.20 -8.31 -15.95
N LEU A 59 9.94 -8.63 -14.68
CA LEU A 59 8.59 -8.68 -14.12
C LEU A 59 8.05 -7.28 -13.81
N HIS A 60 8.87 -6.44 -13.18
CA HIS A 60 8.52 -5.04 -12.91
C HIS A 60 8.10 -4.32 -14.19
N ARG A 61 8.87 -4.49 -15.28
CA ARG A 61 8.57 -3.88 -16.58
C ARG A 61 7.21 -4.28 -17.12
N GLN A 62 6.86 -5.57 -17.08
CA GLN A 62 5.56 -6.04 -17.56
C GLN A 62 4.40 -5.40 -16.79
N TRP A 63 4.53 -5.24 -15.47
CA TRP A 63 3.52 -4.56 -14.67
C TRP A 63 3.43 -3.06 -15.00
N THR A 64 4.57 -2.39 -15.16
CA THR A 64 4.61 -0.98 -15.56
C THR A 64 3.94 -0.76 -16.92
N ASP A 65 4.23 -1.60 -17.91
CA ASP A 65 3.62 -1.49 -19.25
C ASP A 65 2.08 -1.62 -19.18
N ARG A 66 1.56 -2.58 -18.39
CA ARG A 66 0.11 -2.75 -18.16
C ARG A 66 -0.54 -1.58 -17.44
N ILE A 67 0.12 -1.05 -16.40
CA ILE A 67 -0.38 0.11 -15.66
C ILE A 67 -0.43 1.35 -16.56
N CYS A 68 0.60 1.56 -17.40
CA CYS A 68 0.61 2.63 -18.38
C CYS A 68 -0.53 2.48 -19.39
N GLU A 69 -0.73 1.29 -19.95
CA GLU A 69 -1.83 1.01 -20.88
C GLU A 69 -3.20 1.33 -20.26
N GLU A 70 -3.44 0.91 -19.01
CA GLU A 70 -4.66 1.22 -18.28
C GLU A 70 -4.86 2.73 -18.09
N PHE A 71 -3.83 3.45 -17.62
CA PHE A 71 -3.91 4.89 -17.40
C PHE A 71 -4.15 5.68 -18.68
N TYR A 72 -3.47 5.34 -19.78
CA TYR A 72 -3.71 6.00 -21.07
C TYR A 72 -5.11 5.69 -21.60
N GLY A 73 -5.63 4.49 -21.36
CA GLY A 73 -7.01 4.13 -21.69
C GLY A 73 -8.04 4.99 -20.96
N GLN A 74 -7.80 5.34 -19.69
CA GLN A 74 -8.70 6.21 -18.90
C GLN A 74 -8.75 7.66 -19.40
N VAL A 75 -7.65 8.17 -19.97
CA VAL A 75 -7.56 9.53 -20.53
C VAL A 75 -8.27 9.63 -21.90
N CYS A 76 -8.41 8.51 -22.61
CA CYS A 76 -9.03 8.45 -23.94
C CYS A 76 -10.55 8.19 -23.92
N ILE A 77 -11.19 8.23 -22.74
CA ILE A 77 -12.65 8.16 -22.55
C ILE A 77 -13.13 9.54 -22.10
#